data_AF-A0A1F5NHJ6-F1
#
_entry.id   AF-A0A1F5NHJ6-F1
#
_cell.length_a   1.000
_cell.length_b   1.000
_cell.length_c   1.000
_cell.angle_alpha   90.00
_cell.angle_beta   90.00
_cell.angle_gamma   90.00
#
_symmetry.space_group_name_H-M   'P 1'
#
loop_
_entity.id
_entity.type
_entity.pdbx_description
1 polymer ?
#
loop_
_entity_poly.entity_id
_entity_poly.type
_entity_poly.pdbx_seq_one_letter_code
_entity_poly.pdbx_strand_id
1 'polypeptide(L)'
;MKKSKAVTHTISIIRDRGQLTIPDSIRVLRDWASTNSAVVISSERPDEIIIRPHKKDYDWDKMWELIKRSRAIKGKGHGSAAEFLEKDRQSH
;
A
#
# COMPACT_ATOMS: atom_id res chain seq x y z
N MET A 1 -25.47 -1.26 -20.81
CA MET A 1 -25.94 -2.34 -19.92
C MET A 1 -25.70 -1.93 -18.48
N LYS A 2 -26.76 -1.72 -17.67
CA LYS A 2 -26.62 -1.38 -16.25
C LYS A 2 -26.15 -2.62 -15.50
N LYS A 3 -24.95 -2.60 -14.90
CA LYS A 3 -24.49 -3.67 -14.01
C LYS A 3 -25.42 -3.68 -12.78
N SER A 4 -26.28 -4.69 -12.69
CA SER A 4 -27.09 -4.95 -11.50
C SER A 4 -26.15 -5.17 -10.31
N LYS A 5 -26.31 -4.38 -9.25
CA LYS A 5 -25.57 -4.54 -8.00
C LYS A 5 -26.20 -5.72 -7.26
N ALA A 6 -25.53 -6.87 -7.27
CA ALA A 6 -25.95 -7.99 -6.43
C ALA A 6 -25.79 -7.57 -4.95
N VAL A 7 -26.91 -7.48 -4.23
CA VAL A 7 -26.95 -7.19 -2.79
C VAL A 7 -27.24 -8.49 -2.07
N THR A 8 -26.28 -8.98 -1.28
CA THR A 8 -26.44 -10.16 -0.44
C THR A 8 -26.56 -9.71 1.00
N HIS A 9 -27.62 -10.13 1.69
CA HIS A 9 -27.83 -9.85 3.11
C HIS A 9 -27.42 -11.09 3.90
N THR A 10 -26.52 -10.92 4.88
CA THR A 10 -26.10 -12.01 5.76
C THR A 10 -25.96 -11.47 7.16
N ILE A 11 -26.56 -12.17 8.13
CA ILE A 11 -26.44 -11.86 9.55
C ILE A 11 -25.19 -12.56 10.05
N SER A 12 -24.31 -11.84 10.74
CA SER A 12 -23.08 -12.37 11.32
C SER A 12 -22.92 -11.88 12.75
N ILE A 13 -22.40 -12.74 13.60
CA ILE A 13 -22.19 -12.45 15.02
C ILE A 13 -20.76 -11.95 15.18
N ILE A 14 -20.59 -10.83 15.90
CA ILE A 14 -19.29 -10.33 16.32
C ILE A 14 -18.78 -11.26 17.42
N ARG A 15 -17.63 -11.89 17.17
CA ARG A 15 -16.97 -12.78 18.12
C ARG A 15 -16.20 -11.98 19.16
N ASP A 16 -15.63 -12.69 20.13
CA ASP A 16 -14.76 -12.10 21.15
C ASP A 16 -13.68 -11.22 20.51
N ARG A 17 -13.35 -10.13 21.21
CA ARG A 17 -12.39 -9.10 20.77
C ARG A 17 -12.82 -8.34 19.51
N GLY A 18 -14.10 -8.32 19.17
CA GLY A 18 -14.62 -7.52 18.06
C GLY A 18 -14.33 -8.11 16.68
N GLN A 19 -14.05 -9.41 16.59
CA GLN A 19 -13.75 -10.05 15.31
C GLN A 19 -15.04 -10.33 14.53
N LEU A 20 -15.10 -9.85 13.28
CA LEU A 20 -16.18 -10.14 12.34
C LEU A 20 -15.65 -11.05 11.23
N THR A 21 -16.29 -12.21 11.04
CA THR A 21 -15.98 -13.11 9.93
C THR A 21 -16.80 -12.69 8.71
N ILE A 22 -16.15 -12.44 7.58
CA ILE A 22 -16.83 -12.21 6.31
C ILE A 22 -17.29 -13.58 5.75
N PRO A 23 -18.60 -13.79 5.53
CA PRO A 23 -19.11 -15.04 4.96
C PRO A 23 -18.52 -15.36 3.58
N ASP A 24 -18.33 -16.64 3.29
CA ASP A 24 -17.74 -17.09 2.02
C ASP A 24 -18.57 -16.65 0.79
N SER A 25 -19.90 -16.54 0.94
CA SER A 25 -20.80 -16.01 -0.10
C SER A 25 -20.40 -14.61 -0.57
N ILE A 26 -19.86 -13.77 0.32
CA ILE A 26 -19.38 -12.43 0.00
C ILE A 26 -17.95 -12.48 -0.53
N ARG A 27 -17.11 -13.36 0.03
CA ARG A 27 -15.68 -13.51 -0.36
C ARG A 27 -15.53 -14.00 -1.80
N VAL A 28 -16.36 -14.93 -2.26
CA VAL A 28 -16.35 -15.42 -3.64
C VAL A 28 -16.67 -14.30 -4.65
N LEU A 29 -17.40 -13.27 -4.24
CA LEU A 29 -17.74 -12.13 -5.10
C LEU A 29 -16.69 -11.01 -5.08
N ARG A 30 -15.66 -11.12 -4.23
CA ARG A 30 -14.69 -10.05 -3.93
C ARG A 30 -13.29 -10.62 -3.70
N ASP A 31 -12.45 -10.63 -4.74
CA ASP A 31 -11.09 -11.18 -4.71
C ASP A 31 -10.19 -10.58 -3.61
N TRP A 32 -10.43 -9.33 -3.22
CA TRP A 32 -9.68 -8.64 -2.18
C TRP A 32 -10.03 -9.10 -0.75
N ALA A 33 -11.15 -9.81 -0.56
CA ALA A 33 -11.56 -10.36 0.73
C ALA A 33 -10.95 -11.75 0.99
N SER A 34 -9.78 -12.02 0.42
CA SER A 34 -9.00 -13.23 0.66
C SER A 34 -8.31 -13.19 2.03
N THR A 35 -7.91 -14.36 2.53
CA THR A 35 -7.22 -14.49 3.82
C THR A 35 -5.93 -13.66 3.83
N ASN A 36 -5.63 -13.01 4.96
CA ASN A 36 -4.46 -12.13 5.16
C ASN A 36 -4.41 -10.89 4.24
N SER A 37 -5.51 -10.51 3.59
CA SER A 37 -5.58 -9.26 2.84
C SER A 37 -5.73 -8.04 3.76
N ALA A 38 -4.99 -6.98 3.46
CA ALA A 38 -5.11 -5.71 4.16
C ALA A 38 -6.36 -4.94 3.70
N VAL A 39 -7.11 -4.40 4.66
CA VAL A 39 -8.33 -3.63 4.41
C VAL A 39 -8.31 -2.31 5.16
N VAL A 40 -9.01 -1.33 4.61
CA VAL A 40 -9.32 -0.06 5.27
C VAL A 40 -10.73 -0.16 5.83
N ILE A 41 -10.90 0.21 7.09
CA ILE A 41 -12.17 0.27 7.78
C ILE A 41 -12.48 1.74 8.03
N SER A 42 -13.62 2.23 7.54
CA SER A 42 -14.09 3.59 7.78
C SER A 42 -15.51 3.60 8.31
N SER A 43 -15.83 4.54 9.20
CA SER A 43 -17.19 4.83 9.65
C SER A 43 -17.58 6.19 9.09
N GLU A 44 -18.31 6.22 7.99
CA GLU A 44 -18.77 7.46 7.37
C GLU A 44 -20.13 7.91 7.94
N ARG A 45 -20.90 6.97 8.50
CA ARG A 45 -22.17 7.19 9.19
C ARG A 45 -22.16 6.46 10.54
N PRO A 46 -23.03 6.84 11.49
CA PRO A 46 -23.04 6.21 12.81
C PRO A 46 -23.41 4.72 12.76
N ASP A 47 -24.18 4.32 11.76
CA ASP A 47 -24.77 2.98 11.65
C ASP A 47 -24.09 2.12 10.57
N GLU A 48 -23.05 2.64 9.92
CA GLU A 48 -22.42 2.00 8.77
C GLU A 48 -20.90 1.92 8.94
N ILE A 49 -20.38 0.69 8.87
CA ILE A 49 -18.95 0.41 8.72
C ILE A 49 -18.71 0.00 7.27
N ILE A 50 -17.80 0.71 6.61
CA ILE A 50 -17.40 0.44 5.23
C ILE A 50 -16.01 -0.20 5.24
N ILE A 51 -15.92 -1.39 4.65
CA ILE A 51 -14.66 -2.13 4.49
C ILE A 51 -14.26 -2.05 3.01
N ARG A 52 -13.04 -1.56 2.75
CA ARG A 52 -12.49 -1.42 1.39
C ARG A 52 -11.12 -2.10 1.31
N PRO A 53 -10.71 -2.61 0.14
CA PRO A 53 -9.35 -3.10 -0.04
C PRO A 53 -8.34 -1.98 0.22
N HIS A 54 -7.27 -2.29 0.95
CA HIS A 54 -6.17 -1.34 1.12
C HIS A 54 -5.39 -1.23 -0.19
N LYS A 55 -5.65 -0.16 -0.94
CA LYS A 55 -4.84 0.22 -2.09
C LYS A 55 -3.69 1.08 -1.59
N LYS A 56 -2.46 0.63 -1.84
CA LYS A 56 -1.29 1.48 -1.64
C LYS A 56 -1.25 2.47 -2.79
N ASP A 57 -1.82 3.65 -2.58
CA ASP A 57 -1.58 4.79 -3.46
C ASP A 57 -0.15 5.26 -3.17
N TYR A 58 0.76 4.87 -4.05
CA TYR A 58 2.13 5.35 -4.02
C TYR A 58 2.18 6.70 -4.69
N ASP A 59 2.57 7.73 -3.93
CA ASP A 59 2.95 9.02 -4.49
C ASP A 59 4.31 8.87 -5.19
N TRP A 60 4.24 8.47 -6.47
CA TRP A 60 5.41 8.27 -7.31
C TRP A 60 6.22 9.55 -7.49
N ASP A 61 5.57 10.71 -7.51
CA ASP A 61 6.25 12.01 -7.66
C ASP A 61 7.11 12.30 -6.44
N LYS A 62 6.56 12.10 -5.23
CA LYS A 62 7.33 12.21 -3.98
C LYS A 62 8.46 11.19 -3.92
N MET A 63 8.24 9.95 -4.37
CA MET A 63 9.31 8.95 -4.41
C MET A 63 10.44 9.37 -5.35
N TRP A 64 10.12 9.84 -6.56
CA TRP A 64 11.11 10.34 -7.50
C TRP A 64 11.84 11.58 -6.99
N GLU A 65 11.15 12.47 -6.29
CA GLU A 65 11.76 13.63 -5.66
C GLU A 65 12.77 13.22 -4.58
N LEU A 66 12.42 12.27 -3.71
CA LEU A 66 13.34 11.75 -2.70
C LEU A 66 14.56 11.06 -3.32
N ILE A 67 14.37 10.29 -4.40
CA ILE A 67 15.47 9.68 -5.16
C ILE A 67 16.40 10.75 -5.74
N LYS A 68 15.83 11.79 -6.36
CA LYS A 68 16.61 12.92 -6.91
C LYS A 68 17.39 13.65 -5.81
N ARG A 69 16.75 13.95 -4.67
CA ARG A 69 17.39 14.58 -3.52
C ARG A 69 18.55 13.74 -3.00
N SER A 70 18.37 12.43 -2.85
CA SER A 70 19.45 11.52 -2.42
C SER A 70 20.63 11.53 -3.39
N ARG A 71 20.39 11.52 -4.71
CA ARG A 71 21.46 11.62 -5.73
C ARG A 71 22.14 12.99 -5.79
N ALA A 72 21.43 14.06 -5.41
CA ALA A 72 21.95 15.42 -5.39
C ALA A 72 22.85 15.70 -4.18
N ILE A 73 22.80 14.86 -3.14
CA ILE A 73 23.75 14.90 -2.03
C ILE A 73 25.10 14.40 -2.55
N LYS A 74 25.88 15.34 -3.11
CA LYS A 74 27.31 15.15 -3.35
C LYS A 74 28.01 15.28 -2.00
N GLY A 75 28.81 14.29 -1.61
CA GLY A 75 29.61 14.36 -0.39
C GLY A 75 30.49 15.60 -0.39
N LYS A 76 30.70 16.22 0.77
CA LYS A 76 31.58 17.40 0.98
C LYS A 76 33.07 17.09 0.82
N GLY A 77 33.44 16.09 0.01
CA GLY A 77 34.82 15.75 -0.31
C GLY A 77 35.28 16.50 -1.54
N HIS A 78 36.53 16.97 -1.54
CA HIS A 78 37.18 17.62 -2.68
C HIS A 78 37.58 16.61 -3.77
N GLY A 79 36.66 15.72 -4.15
CA GLY A 79 36.89 14.70 -5.16
C GLY A 79 35.62 13.94 -5.50
N SER A 80 35.35 13.76 -6.79
CA SER A 80 34.30 12.85 -7.25
C SER A 80 34.71 11.40 -7.04
N ALA A 81 33.73 10.49 -6.87
CA ALA A 81 34.01 9.05 -6.80
C ALA A 81 34.76 8.53 -8.04
N ALA A 82 34.59 9.20 -9.19
CA ALA A 82 35.33 8.92 -10.42
C ALA A 82 36.81 9.34 -10.32
N GLU A 83 37.12 10.50 -9.73
CA GLU A 83 38.50 10.93 -9.49
C GLU A 83 39.21 10.03 -8.46
N PHE A 84 38.48 9.49 -7.48
CA PHE A 84 39.01 8.48 -6.56
C PHE A 84 39.40 7.19 -7.31
N LEU A 85 38.50 6.67 -8.15
CA LEU A 85 38.76 5.48 -8.96
C LEU A 85 39.91 5.67 -9.96
N GLU A 86 40.00 6.85 -10.59
CA GLU A 86 41.08 7.16 -11.53
C GLU A 86 42.44 7.24 -10.81
N LYS A 87 42.49 7.86 -9.61
CA LYS A 87 43.71 7.88 -8.79
C LYS A 87 44.11 6.49 -8.34
N ASP A 88 43.16 5.69 -7.84
CA ASP A 88 43.41 4.32 -7.37
C ASP A 88 44.00 3.45 -8.49
N ARG A 89 43.47 3.59 -9.71
CA ARG A 89 43.95 2.87 -10.90
C ARG A 89 45.34 3.32 -11.39
N GLN A 90 45.75 4.55 -11.10
CA GLN A 90 47.08 5.07 -11.47
C GLN A 90 48.15 4.77 -10.41
N SER A 91 47.74 4.45 -9.18
CA SER A 91 48.64 4.10 -8.07
C SER A 91 49.01 2.60 -7.98
N HIS A 92 48.55 1.78 -8.92
CA HIS A 92 48.85 0.35 -9.04
C HIS A 92 49.62 0.06 -10.33
#